data_AF-A0A820E200-F1
#
_entry.id   AF-A0A820E200-F1
#
_cell.length_a   1.000
_cell.length_b   1.000
_cell.length_c   1.000
_cell.angle_alpha   90.00
_cell.angle_beta   90.00
_cell.angle_gamma   90.00
#
_symmetry.space_group_name_H-M   'P 1'
#
loop_
_entity.id
_entity.type
_entity.pdbx_description
1 polymer ?
#
loop_
_entity_poly.entity_id
_entity_poly.type
_entity_poly.pdbx_seq_one_letter_code
_entity_poly.pdbx_strand_id
1 'polypeptide(L)'
;MCGIFGYLNYLVKRDRRFIADILMNGLHRLEYRGYDSSGIAFDGDNIEENNNNKRACIVVRQKGKVEELEHAVKSLENIDWNGEFSIHVGIAHTRWATHGEPSAVNSHPQRSDEQNQFVCVHNGIITNYKDIKQYLINKNYIFESETDTEVVIKLVKYLYDKHKNENIGFQKLIEMACSQLEGAFALLFKSIHYPGQLCATR
;
A
#
# COMPACT_ATOMS: atom_id res chain seq x y z
N MET A 1 -11.18 -6.67 -13.93
CA MET A 1 -9.72 -6.88 -13.72
C MET A 1 -9.20 -5.69 -12.93
N CYS A 2 -8.49 -5.82 -11.83
CA CYS A 2 -8.07 -4.65 -11.05
C CYS A 2 -7.00 -3.79 -11.75
N GLY A 3 -6.72 -2.59 -11.24
CA GLY A 3 -5.67 -1.67 -11.73
C GLY A 3 -4.64 -1.32 -10.65
N ILE A 4 -3.35 -1.45 -10.96
CA ILE A 4 -2.24 -0.98 -10.09
C ILE A 4 -1.56 0.21 -10.78
N PHE A 5 -1.31 1.26 -10.02
CA PHE A 5 -0.50 2.39 -10.45
C PHE A 5 0.47 2.79 -9.33
N GLY A 6 1.70 3.15 -9.70
CA GLY A 6 2.71 3.63 -8.77
C GLY A 6 3.45 4.82 -9.37
N TYR A 7 3.76 5.81 -8.54
CA TYR A 7 4.54 6.98 -8.92
C TYR A 7 5.74 7.13 -8.00
N LEU A 8 6.91 7.30 -8.60
CA LEU A 8 8.15 7.56 -7.88
C LEU A 8 8.84 8.74 -8.58
N ASN A 9 9.02 9.84 -7.85
CA ASN A 9 9.94 10.90 -8.24
C ASN A 9 11.26 10.74 -7.50
N TYR A 10 12.38 10.83 -8.22
CA TYR A 10 13.71 10.70 -7.68
C TYR A 10 14.56 11.88 -8.15
N LEU A 11 15.02 12.69 -7.19
CA LEU A 11 15.74 13.95 -7.45
C LEU A 11 14.93 14.93 -8.32
N VAL A 12 13.61 14.84 -8.25
CA VAL A 12 12.66 15.75 -8.92
C VAL A 12 11.68 16.23 -7.88
N LYS A 13 11.75 17.53 -7.55
CA LYS A 13 10.93 18.15 -6.52
C LYS A 13 9.48 18.21 -6.96
N ARG A 14 8.57 17.65 -6.16
CA ARG A 14 7.11 17.71 -6.35
C ARG A 14 6.43 18.01 -5.03
N ASP A 15 5.40 18.83 -5.05
CA ASP A 15 4.52 18.99 -3.89
C ASP A 15 3.57 17.80 -3.74
N ARG A 16 3.00 17.67 -2.54
CA ARG A 16 2.08 16.59 -2.19
C ARG A 16 0.83 16.58 -3.07
N ARG A 17 0.30 17.76 -3.42
CA ARG A 17 -0.88 17.91 -4.27
C ARG A 17 -0.63 17.27 -5.65
N PHE A 18 0.49 17.62 -6.28
CA PHE A 18 0.88 17.04 -7.56
C PHE A 18 1.00 15.52 -7.51
N ILE A 19 1.59 14.98 -6.43
CA ILE A 19 1.70 13.54 -6.22
C ILE A 19 0.30 12.90 -6.14
N ALA A 20 -0.60 13.45 -5.31
CA ALA A 20 -1.95 12.92 -5.17
C ALA A 20 -2.73 12.98 -6.50
N ASP A 21 -2.64 14.10 -7.22
CA ASP A 21 -3.27 14.29 -8.52
C ASP A 21 -2.73 13.29 -9.56
N ILE A 22 -1.42 13.02 -9.58
CA ILE A 22 -0.85 11.99 -10.46
C ILE A 22 -1.40 10.61 -10.14
N LEU A 23 -1.52 10.26 -8.86
CA LEU A 23 -2.08 8.97 -8.45
C LEU A 23 -3.54 8.85 -8.89
N MET A 24 -4.37 9.89 -8.67
CA MET A 24 -5.76 9.94 -9.12
C MET A 24 -5.88 9.80 -10.65
N ASN A 25 -5.08 10.56 -11.39
CA ASN A 25 -5.04 10.48 -12.86
C ASN A 25 -4.64 9.08 -13.36
N GLY A 26 -3.72 8.42 -12.65
CA GLY A 26 -3.38 7.02 -12.90
C GLY A 26 -4.57 6.09 -12.71
N LEU A 27 -5.35 6.29 -11.65
CA LEU A 27 -6.56 5.50 -11.38
C LEU A 27 -7.67 5.72 -12.40
N HIS A 28 -7.94 6.96 -12.82
CA HIS A 28 -8.95 7.23 -13.86
C HIS A 28 -8.65 6.50 -15.17
N ARG A 29 -7.37 6.36 -15.53
CA ARG A 29 -6.95 5.60 -16.72
C ARG A 29 -7.14 4.09 -16.57
N LEU A 30 -7.30 3.59 -15.34
CA LEU A 30 -7.46 2.17 -15.03
C LEU A 30 -8.87 1.81 -14.57
N GLU A 31 -9.76 2.79 -14.37
CA GLU A 31 -11.12 2.62 -13.84
C GLU A 31 -11.98 1.69 -14.72
N TYR A 32 -11.73 1.68 -16.04
CA TYR A 32 -12.41 0.77 -16.97
C TYR A 32 -12.18 -0.72 -16.64
N ARG A 33 -11.14 -1.06 -15.87
CA ARG A 33 -10.86 -2.44 -15.48
C ARG A 33 -11.58 -2.83 -14.19
N GLY A 34 -11.81 -1.89 -13.26
CA GLY A 34 -12.49 -2.12 -11.98
C GLY A 34 -12.87 -0.82 -11.27
N TYR A 35 -14.04 -0.81 -10.64
CA TYR A 35 -14.68 0.39 -10.10
C TYR A 35 -15.51 0.14 -8.82
N ASP A 36 -15.37 -1.03 -8.19
CA ASP A 36 -16.11 -1.35 -6.95
C ASP A 36 -15.59 -0.51 -5.78
N SER A 37 -14.27 -0.28 -5.77
CA SER A 37 -13.58 0.55 -4.79
C SER A 37 -12.18 0.94 -5.26
N SER A 38 -11.58 1.93 -4.60
CA SER A 38 -10.24 2.40 -4.91
C SER A 38 -9.51 2.93 -3.68
N GLY A 39 -8.20 3.11 -3.79
CA GLY A 39 -7.41 3.72 -2.73
C GLY A 39 -6.01 4.13 -3.15
N ILE A 40 -5.38 4.98 -2.35
CA ILE A 40 -4.00 5.44 -2.51
C ILE A 40 -3.24 5.40 -1.19
N ALA A 41 -1.92 5.32 -1.30
CA ALA A 41 -1.01 5.57 -0.19
C ALA A 41 0.16 6.45 -0.61
N PHE A 42 0.49 7.43 0.23
CA PHE A 42 1.53 8.43 -0.02
C PHE A 42 2.11 8.93 1.31
N ASP A 43 3.29 9.54 1.28
CA ASP A 43 3.93 10.06 2.49
C ASP A 43 3.22 11.31 3.03
N GLY A 44 2.94 11.28 4.32
CA GLY A 44 2.43 12.39 5.10
C GLY A 44 3.55 13.34 5.55
N ASP A 45 3.25 14.10 6.60
CA ASP A 45 4.19 15.04 7.19
C ASP A 45 5.31 14.32 7.95
N ASN A 46 6.39 15.05 8.25
CA ASN A 46 7.51 14.50 9.01
C ASN A 46 7.03 14.12 10.42
N ILE A 47 7.35 12.91 10.86
CA ILE A 47 7.01 12.45 12.21
C ILE A 47 8.09 12.87 13.22
N GLU A 48 9.34 13.06 12.78
CA GLU A 48 10.48 13.43 13.63
C GLU A 48 11.18 14.67 13.08
N GLU A 49 11.48 15.65 13.94
CA GLU A 49 12.27 16.84 13.61
C GLU A 49 13.76 16.50 13.32
N ASN A 50 14.23 15.34 13.77
CA ASN A 50 15.64 14.93 13.67
C ASN A 50 15.90 13.99 12.48
N ASN A 51 16.05 14.57 11.28
CA ASN A 51 16.86 14.09 10.14
C ASN A 51 16.69 12.66 9.58
N ASN A 52 15.76 11.82 10.05
CA ASN A 52 15.65 10.44 9.58
C ASN A 52 14.84 10.25 8.29
N ASN A 53 14.34 11.32 7.65
CA ASN A 53 13.44 11.26 6.48
C ASN A 53 12.22 10.32 6.67
N LYS A 54 11.91 9.92 7.91
CA LYS A 54 10.79 9.03 8.23
C LYS A 54 9.51 9.86 8.30
N ARG A 55 8.59 9.49 7.42
CA ARG A 55 7.28 10.12 7.29
C ARG A 55 6.21 9.09 7.54
N ALA A 56 5.07 9.54 8.05
CA ALA A 56 3.91 8.68 8.18
C ALA A 56 3.47 8.25 6.79
N CYS A 57 3.02 7.01 6.64
CA CYS A 57 2.32 6.63 5.43
C CYS A 57 0.83 6.93 5.63
N ILE A 58 0.27 7.80 4.79
CA ILE A 58 -1.16 8.06 4.73
C ILE A 58 -1.78 7.04 3.78
N VAL A 59 -2.90 6.45 4.17
CA VAL A 59 -3.68 5.51 3.36
C VAL A 59 -5.11 6.03 3.30
N VAL A 60 -5.60 6.29 2.09
CA VAL A 60 -7.00 6.68 1.85
C VAL A 60 -7.64 5.64 0.96
N ARG A 61 -8.81 5.16 1.36
CA ARG A 61 -9.54 4.07 0.70
C ARG A 61 -11.01 4.44 0.67
N GLN A 62 -11.68 4.20 -0.45
CA GLN A 62 -13.08 4.54 -0.61
C GLN A 62 -13.81 3.49 -1.47
N LYS A 63 -15.05 3.18 -1.07
CA LYS A 63 -15.96 2.37 -1.88
C LYS A 63 -16.52 3.21 -3.03
N GLY A 64 -16.68 2.59 -4.19
CA GLY A 64 -17.22 3.23 -5.39
C GLY A 64 -16.13 3.66 -6.37
N LYS A 65 -16.52 4.60 -7.23
CA LYS A 65 -15.68 5.13 -8.32
C LYS A 65 -14.49 5.92 -7.79
N VAL A 66 -13.53 6.21 -8.68
CA VAL A 66 -12.33 7.00 -8.34
C VAL A 66 -12.69 8.41 -7.86
N GLU A 67 -13.80 8.98 -8.34
CA GLU A 67 -14.32 10.28 -7.91
C GLU A 67 -14.61 10.35 -6.40
N GLU A 68 -15.16 9.28 -5.81
CA GLU A 68 -15.43 9.20 -4.37
C GLU A 68 -14.12 9.25 -3.57
N LEU A 69 -13.08 8.58 -4.06
CA LEU A 69 -11.75 8.61 -3.46
C LEU A 69 -11.14 10.02 -3.57
N GLU A 70 -11.31 10.69 -4.71
CA GLU A 70 -10.81 12.05 -4.91
C GLU A 70 -11.43 13.02 -3.89
N HIS A 71 -12.74 12.91 -3.65
CA HIS A 71 -13.41 13.68 -2.59
C HIS A 71 -12.83 13.37 -1.21
N ALA A 72 -12.64 12.09 -0.87
CA ALA A 72 -12.08 11.67 0.41
C ALA A 72 -10.64 12.17 0.64
N VAL A 73 -9.82 12.19 -0.42
CA VAL A 73 -8.45 12.73 -0.38
C VAL A 73 -8.49 14.24 -0.17
N LYS A 74 -9.35 14.97 -0.89
CA LYS A 74 -9.50 16.43 -0.75
C LYS A 74 -10.06 16.85 0.62
N SER A 75 -10.82 15.98 1.28
CA SER A 75 -11.37 16.24 2.62
C SER A 75 -10.41 15.94 3.77
N LEU A 76 -9.18 15.49 3.50
CA LEU A 76 -8.20 15.27 4.57
C LEU A 76 -7.83 16.59 5.26
N GLU A 77 -8.03 16.62 6.58
CA GLU A 77 -7.63 17.72 7.45
C GLU A 77 -6.18 17.54 7.94
N ASN A 78 -5.56 18.62 8.41
CA ASN A 78 -4.23 18.62 9.04
C ASN A 78 -3.11 18.03 8.16
N ILE A 79 -3.17 18.28 6.85
CA ILE A 79 -2.16 17.84 5.89
C ILE A 79 -1.59 19.03 5.11
N ASP A 80 -0.27 19.15 5.07
CA ASP A 80 0.38 20.20 4.28
C ASP A 80 0.43 19.83 2.78
N TRP A 81 -0.58 20.22 2.01
CA TRP A 81 -0.61 19.95 0.57
C TRP A 81 0.53 20.58 -0.23
N ASN A 82 1.22 21.58 0.33
CA ASN A 82 2.34 22.25 -0.32
C ASN A 82 3.70 21.66 0.11
N GLY A 83 3.70 20.65 0.99
CA GLY A 83 4.91 19.95 1.40
C GLY A 83 5.61 19.33 0.20
N GLU A 84 6.90 19.62 0.05
CA GLU A 84 7.68 19.24 -1.14
C GLU A 84 8.58 18.03 -0.89
N PHE A 85 8.72 17.20 -1.93
CA PHE A 85 9.49 15.97 -1.88
C PHE A 85 10.43 15.88 -3.08
N SER A 86 11.74 15.76 -2.82
CA SER A 86 12.73 15.44 -3.86
C SER A 86 12.76 13.95 -4.19
N ILE A 87 12.41 13.10 -3.22
CA ILE A 87 12.22 11.66 -3.37
C ILE A 87 10.89 11.30 -2.69
N HIS A 88 9.97 10.66 -3.41
CA HIS A 88 8.70 10.19 -2.87
C HIS A 88 8.20 8.96 -3.61
N VAL A 89 7.45 8.13 -2.88
CA VAL A 89 6.76 6.96 -3.44
C VAL A 89 5.28 7.00 -3.09
N GLY A 90 4.45 7.00 -4.14
CA GLY A 90 3.00 6.86 -4.07
C GLY A 90 2.53 5.58 -4.75
N ILE A 91 1.55 4.90 -4.17
CA ILE A 91 0.90 3.72 -4.78
C ILE A 91 -0.61 3.90 -4.79
N ALA A 92 -1.26 3.33 -5.79
CA ALA A 92 -2.68 3.50 -6.05
C ALA A 92 -3.29 2.21 -6.61
N HIS A 93 -4.57 1.95 -6.29
CA HIS A 93 -5.30 0.79 -6.78
C HIS A 93 -6.76 1.08 -7.11
N THR A 94 -7.25 0.47 -8.19
CA THR A 94 -8.69 0.23 -8.41
C THR A 94 -8.99 -1.26 -8.27
N ARG A 95 -10.05 -1.56 -7.53
CA ARG A 95 -10.40 -2.93 -7.16
C ARG A 95 -11.69 -3.39 -7.86
N TRP A 96 -11.65 -4.64 -8.30
CA TRP A 96 -12.79 -5.48 -8.62
C TRP A 96 -12.81 -6.59 -7.57
N ALA A 97 -13.83 -6.63 -6.71
CA ALA A 97 -13.81 -7.49 -5.53
C ALA A 97 -13.90 -8.98 -5.89
N THR A 98 -12.97 -9.80 -5.40
CA THR A 98 -12.99 -11.27 -5.51
C THR A 98 -13.22 -11.95 -4.15
N HIS A 99 -12.62 -11.42 -3.08
CA HIS A 99 -12.81 -11.83 -1.69
C HIS A 99 -13.25 -10.64 -0.84
N GLY A 100 -14.29 -10.83 -0.01
CA GLY A 100 -14.86 -9.76 0.81
C GLY A 100 -15.63 -8.71 0.01
N GLU A 101 -16.67 -8.16 0.63
CA GLU A 101 -17.52 -7.17 -0.02
C GLU A 101 -16.76 -5.86 -0.35
N PRO A 102 -17.19 -5.10 -1.39
CA PRO A 102 -16.68 -3.76 -1.62
C PRO A 102 -16.90 -2.84 -0.41
N SER A 103 -15.81 -2.46 0.24
CA SER A 103 -15.76 -1.56 1.41
C SER A 103 -14.41 -0.85 1.46
N ALA A 104 -14.30 0.25 2.23
CA ALA A 104 -13.02 0.92 2.43
C ALA A 104 -11.97 -0.02 3.06
N VAL A 105 -12.38 -0.89 3.99
CA VAL A 105 -11.49 -1.85 4.68
C VAL A 105 -10.95 -2.93 3.73
N ASN A 106 -11.78 -3.41 2.80
CA ASN A 106 -11.37 -4.41 1.81
C ASN A 106 -10.67 -3.80 0.58
N SER A 107 -10.64 -2.46 0.47
CA SER A 107 -9.94 -1.78 -0.61
C SER A 107 -8.43 -1.81 -0.39
N HIS A 108 -7.68 -1.75 -1.49
CA HIS A 108 -6.23 -1.58 -1.42
C HIS A 108 -5.88 -0.08 -1.45
N PRO A 109 -4.71 0.34 -0.91
CA PRO A 109 -3.65 -0.49 -0.33
C PRO A 109 -4.03 -1.17 1.00
N GLN A 110 -3.66 -2.44 1.16
CA GLN A 110 -3.75 -3.14 2.46
C GLN A 110 -2.54 -2.78 3.33
N ARG A 111 -2.72 -2.76 4.66
CA ARG A 111 -1.71 -2.31 5.63
C ARG A 111 -1.29 -3.40 6.62
N SER A 112 -0.01 -3.41 7.00
CA SER A 112 0.53 -4.37 7.96
C SER A 112 0.10 -4.13 9.41
N ASP A 113 -0.19 -2.89 9.78
CA ASP A 113 -0.57 -2.46 11.13
C ASP A 113 -1.26 -1.09 11.06
N GLU A 114 -1.72 -0.60 12.23
CA GLU A 114 -2.39 0.68 12.36
C GLU A 114 -1.49 1.87 11.96
N GLN A 115 -0.16 1.71 12.05
CA GLN A 115 0.84 2.71 11.70
C GLN A 115 1.25 2.68 10.22
N ASN A 116 0.64 1.80 9.41
CA ASN A 116 0.93 1.65 7.99
C ASN A 116 2.43 1.38 7.70
N GLN A 117 3.11 0.59 8.54
CA GLN A 117 4.56 0.34 8.39
C GLN A 117 4.92 -0.24 7.02
N PHE A 118 4.08 -1.13 6.52
CA PHE A 118 4.12 -1.67 5.17
C PHE A 118 2.72 -1.58 4.57
N VAL A 119 2.67 -1.19 3.30
CA VAL A 119 1.44 -1.18 2.51
C VAL A 119 1.68 -1.82 1.14
N CYS A 120 0.67 -2.52 0.62
CA CYS A 120 0.75 -3.06 -0.73
C CYS A 120 -0.58 -2.98 -1.48
N VAL A 121 -0.46 -2.99 -2.80
CA VAL A 121 -1.57 -3.20 -3.73
C VAL A 121 -1.34 -4.49 -4.52
N HIS A 122 -2.43 -5.18 -4.82
CA HIS A 122 -2.40 -6.54 -5.36
C HIS A 122 -3.45 -6.72 -6.47
N ASN A 123 -3.03 -7.33 -7.57
CA ASN A 123 -3.89 -7.86 -8.63
C ASN A 123 -3.67 -9.36 -8.72
N GLY A 124 -4.70 -10.16 -8.47
CA GLY A 124 -4.56 -11.60 -8.49
C GLY A 124 -5.32 -12.27 -7.35
N ILE A 125 -4.97 -13.52 -7.07
CA ILE A 125 -5.49 -14.31 -5.97
C ILE A 125 -4.33 -15.07 -5.33
N ILE A 126 -4.17 -14.92 -4.02
CA ILE A 126 -3.28 -15.77 -3.21
C ILE A 126 -4.06 -17.01 -2.79
N THR A 127 -3.74 -18.18 -3.35
CA THR A 127 -4.54 -19.40 -3.20
C THR A 127 -4.37 -20.05 -1.83
N ASN A 128 -3.22 -19.88 -1.19
CA ASN A 128 -2.90 -20.42 0.13
C ASN A 128 -3.09 -19.40 1.28
N TYR A 129 -3.86 -18.32 1.06
CA TYR A 129 -4.02 -17.23 2.04
C TYR A 129 -4.57 -17.71 3.40
N LYS A 130 -5.40 -18.77 3.42
CA LYS A 130 -5.98 -19.31 4.66
C LYS A 130 -4.92 -19.88 5.59
N ASP A 131 -3.96 -20.63 5.06
CA ASP A 131 -2.90 -21.26 5.84
C ASP A 131 -1.97 -20.20 6.43
N ILE A 132 -1.58 -19.22 5.62
CA ILE A 132 -0.75 -18.10 6.07
C ILE A 132 -1.50 -17.23 7.09
N LYS A 133 -2.80 -16.95 6.88
CA LYS A 133 -3.63 -16.20 7.84
C LYS A 133 -3.67 -16.91 9.19
N GLN A 134 -3.91 -18.21 9.20
CA GLN A 134 -3.95 -19.00 10.44
C GLN A 134 -2.57 -18.99 11.15
N TYR A 135 -1.48 -19.12 10.39
CA TYR A 135 -0.13 -19.03 10.92
C TYR A 135 0.11 -17.67 11.61
N LEU A 136 -0.26 -16.56 10.95
CA LEU A 136 -0.06 -15.21 11.47
C LEU A 136 -0.95 -14.89 12.68
N ILE A 137 -2.19 -15.38 12.70
CA ILE A 137 -3.07 -15.30 13.88
C ILE A 137 -2.42 -15.98 15.09
N ASN A 138 -1.82 -17.16 14.89
CA ASN A 138 -1.07 -17.87 15.94
C ASN A 138 0.20 -17.10 16.40
N LYS A 139 0.63 -16.08 15.65
CA LYS A 139 1.69 -15.14 16.01
C LYS A 139 1.16 -13.81 16.54
N ASN A 140 -0.12 -13.76 16.92
CA ASN A 140 -0.83 -12.59 17.47
C ASN A 140 -1.01 -11.42 16.47
N TYR A 141 -1.02 -11.69 15.17
CA TYR A 141 -1.39 -10.67 14.19
C TYR A 141 -2.91 -10.54 14.09
N ILE A 142 -3.39 -9.30 14.18
CA ILE A 142 -4.82 -8.95 14.02
C ILE A 142 -5.07 -8.61 12.55
N PHE A 143 -6.15 -9.16 12.00
CA PHE A 143 -6.62 -8.88 10.65
C PHE A 143 -7.85 -7.97 10.70
N GLU A 144 -7.89 -6.96 9.84
CA GLU A 144 -9.01 -6.03 9.72
C GLU A 144 -9.91 -6.31 8.52
N SER A 145 -9.36 -6.97 7.49
CA SER A 145 -10.05 -7.23 6.22
C SER A 145 -10.31 -8.73 5.99
N GLU A 146 -11.15 -8.98 5.00
CA GLU A 146 -11.45 -10.32 4.51
C GLU A 146 -10.60 -10.69 3.28
N THR A 147 -9.67 -9.82 2.90
CA THR A 147 -8.89 -9.96 1.68
C THR A 147 -7.69 -10.88 1.86
N ASP A 148 -7.39 -11.65 0.83
CA ASP A 148 -6.15 -12.40 0.68
C ASP A 148 -4.93 -11.48 0.64
N THR A 149 -5.07 -10.26 0.12
CA THR A 149 -4.02 -9.24 0.08
C THR A 149 -3.49 -8.84 1.46
N GLU A 150 -4.35 -8.75 2.48
CA GLU A 150 -3.89 -8.41 3.83
C GLU A 150 -2.92 -9.46 4.39
N VAL A 151 -3.13 -10.72 4.05
CA VAL A 151 -2.23 -11.82 4.44
C VAL A 151 -0.80 -11.57 3.93
N VAL A 152 -0.67 -11.08 2.70
CA VAL A 152 0.63 -10.74 2.11
C VAL A 152 1.35 -9.67 2.94
N ILE A 153 0.66 -8.57 3.28
CA ILE A 153 1.32 -7.44 3.94
C ILE A 153 1.62 -7.72 5.42
N LYS A 154 0.77 -8.51 6.09
CA LYS A 154 1.05 -9.01 7.45
C LYS A 154 2.25 -9.97 7.45
N LEU A 155 2.38 -10.82 6.42
CA LEU A 155 3.54 -11.71 6.27
C LEU A 155 4.86 -10.93 6.07
N VAL A 156 4.85 -9.88 5.24
CA VAL A 156 6.01 -9.00 5.06
C VAL A 156 6.45 -8.39 6.39
N LYS A 157 5.49 -7.89 7.19
CA LYS A 157 5.79 -7.35 8.53
C LYS A 157 6.35 -8.42 9.47
N TYR A 158 5.76 -9.62 9.48
CA TYR A 158 6.27 -10.74 10.27
C TYR A 158 7.74 -11.07 9.96
N LEU A 159 8.09 -11.13 8.68
CA LEU A 159 9.46 -11.38 8.25
C LEU A 159 10.39 -10.22 8.63
N TYR A 160 9.93 -8.97 8.49
CA TYR A 160 10.71 -7.81 8.91
C TYR A 160 11.00 -7.84 10.41
N ASP A 161 9.99 -8.11 11.24
CA ASP A 161 10.14 -8.15 12.70
C ASP A 161 11.08 -9.28 13.14
N LYS A 162 11.07 -10.43 12.43
CA LYS A 162 11.98 -11.55 12.70
C LYS A 162 13.45 -11.22 12.34
N HIS A 163 13.67 -10.44 11.29
CA HIS A 163 14.99 -10.11 10.75
C HIS A 163 15.43 -8.67 11.07
N LYS A 164 14.79 -8.02 12.05
CA LYS A 164 15.00 -6.59 12.35
C LYS A 164 16.46 -6.23 12.68
N ASN A 165 17.24 -7.19 13.19
CA ASN A 165 18.64 -7.00 13.55
C ASN A 165 19.63 -7.29 12.40
N GLU A 166 19.14 -7.76 11.25
CA GLU A 166 19.99 -8.24 10.14
C GLU A 166 20.15 -7.22 9.01
N ASN A 167 19.59 -6.01 9.16
CA ASN A 167 19.59 -4.95 8.13
C ASN A 167 19.21 -5.48 6.72
N ILE A 168 18.13 -6.26 6.66
CA ILE A 168 17.68 -6.89 5.43
C ILE A 168 17.20 -5.82 4.41
N GLY A 169 17.68 -5.91 3.18
CA GLY A 169 17.25 -5.03 2.09
C GLY A 169 15.78 -5.27 1.70
N PHE A 170 15.09 -4.22 1.22
CA PHE A 170 13.65 -4.29 0.94
C PHE A 170 13.30 -5.38 -0.08
N GLN A 171 14.06 -5.47 -1.17
CA GLN A 171 13.90 -6.52 -2.17
C GLN A 171 13.99 -7.91 -1.54
N LYS A 172 14.99 -8.16 -0.69
CA LYS A 172 15.19 -9.47 -0.08
C LYS A 172 14.06 -9.87 0.85
N LEU A 173 13.54 -8.90 1.61
CA LEU A 173 12.36 -9.09 2.45
C LEU A 173 11.13 -9.49 1.60
N ILE A 174 10.91 -8.81 0.47
CA ILE A 174 9.80 -9.14 -0.45
C ILE A 174 10.00 -10.50 -1.12
N GLU A 175 11.21 -10.86 -1.52
CA GLU A 175 11.54 -12.21 -2.05
C GLU A 175 11.17 -13.31 -1.03
N MET A 176 11.52 -13.11 0.25
CA MET A 176 11.18 -14.05 1.31
C MET A 176 9.66 -14.19 1.46
N ALA A 177 8.91 -13.08 1.44
CA ALA A 177 7.46 -13.13 1.50
C ALA A 177 6.86 -13.87 0.30
N CYS A 178 7.29 -13.53 -0.92
CA CYS A 178 6.78 -14.12 -2.16
C CYS A 178 7.07 -15.62 -2.26
N SER A 179 8.18 -16.10 -1.67
CA SER A 179 8.50 -17.53 -1.63
C SER A 179 7.47 -18.39 -0.89
N GLN A 180 6.62 -17.76 -0.07
CA GLN A 180 5.56 -18.42 0.70
C GLN A 180 4.18 -18.28 0.04
N LEU A 181 4.05 -17.46 -1.01
CA LEU A 181 2.77 -17.19 -1.67
C LEU A 181 2.53 -18.18 -2.80
N GLU A 182 1.30 -18.70 -2.87
CA GLU A 182 0.83 -19.49 -3.99
C GLU A 182 -0.25 -18.74 -4.77
N GLY A 183 -0.35 -19.01 -6.06
CA GLY A 183 -1.36 -18.45 -6.94
C GLY A 183 -0.76 -17.53 -8.01
N ALA A 184 -1.55 -16.54 -8.43
CA ALA A 184 -1.14 -15.57 -9.43
C ALA A 184 -1.34 -14.19 -8.84
N PHE A 185 -0.30 -13.37 -8.86
CA PHE A 185 -0.32 -12.04 -8.26
C PHE A 185 0.55 -11.08 -9.05
N ALA A 186 0.17 -9.81 -9.08
CA ALA A 186 1.07 -8.69 -9.34
C ALA A 186 0.98 -7.77 -8.12
N LEU A 187 2.13 -7.46 -7.53
CA LEU A 187 2.22 -6.78 -6.24
C LEU A 187 3.10 -5.55 -6.35
N LEU A 188 2.73 -4.51 -5.62
CA LEU A 188 3.51 -3.30 -5.47
C LEU A 188 3.54 -2.89 -4.00
N PHE A 189 4.75 -2.76 -3.45
CA PHE A 189 5.00 -2.56 -2.02
C PHE A 189 5.67 -1.22 -1.73
N LYS A 190 5.27 -0.62 -0.61
CA LYS A 190 5.87 0.58 -0.02
C LYS A 190 6.01 0.40 1.49
N SER A 191 7.05 0.98 2.10
CA SER A 191 7.26 0.94 3.54
C SER A 191 7.93 2.20 4.07
N ILE A 192 7.59 2.57 5.31
CA ILE A 192 8.27 3.66 6.05
C ILE A 192 9.69 3.26 6.49
N HIS A 193 10.00 1.96 6.55
CA HIS A 193 11.34 1.47 6.91
C HIS A 193 12.30 1.52 5.72
N TYR A 194 11.77 1.62 4.50
CA TYR A 194 12.53 1.69 3.25
C TYR A 194 12.12 2.94 2.46
N PRO A 195 12.36 4.15 3.00
CA PRO A 195 11.89 5.40 2.39
C PRO A 195 12.48 5.59 0.99
N GLY A 196 11.66 6.10 0.07
CA GLY A 196 12.06 6.31 -1.33
C GLY A 196 12.23 5.03 -2.16
N GLN A 197 11.95 3.85 -1.58
CA GLN A 197 12.00 2.58 -2.29
C GLN A 197 10.59 2.08 -2.65
N LEU A 198 10.49 1.46 -3.81
CA LEU A 198 9.28 0.83 -4.32
C LEU A 198 9.67 -0.56 -4.84
N CYS A 199 8.98 -1.61 -4.41
CA CYS A 199 9.26 -2.97 -4.86
C CYS A 199 8.04 -3.54 -5.60
N ALA A 200 8.27 -4.03 -6.82
CA ALA A 200 7.24 -4.62 -7.67
C ALA A 200 7.61 -6.07 -8.03
N THR A 201 6.61 -6.96 -8.08
CA THR A 201 6.80 -8.38 -8.45
C THR A 201 5.53 -8.96 -9.06
N ARG A 202 5.65 -10.08 -9.79
CA ARG A 202 4.56 -10.73 -10.53
C ARG A 202 4.78 -12.22 -10.77
#